data_AF-A0A5B8SMA3-F1
#
_entry.id   AF-A0A5B8SMA3-F1
#
_cell.length_a   1.000
_cell.length_b   1.000
_cell.length_c   1.000
_cell.angle_alpha   90.00
_cell.angle_beta   90.00
_cell.angle_gamma   90.00
#
_symmetry.space_group_name_H-M   'P 1'
#
loop_
_entity.id
_entity.type
_entity.pdbx_description
1 polymer ?
#
loop_
_entity_poly.entity_id
_entity_poly.type
_entity_poly.pdbx_seq_one_letter_code
_entity_poly.pdbx_strand_id
1 'polypeptide(L)'
;MQMKYPRWILTVLFIIAMPALAIDLADLEAAKERASIIDRVRELLADDSPSVRLAVFEEVMKGDDPVLRSMALETALNADDERLKTAALRQLIRDRDNILIEIVQPVDPSQAQAYLYTTWRELIIFDLRIDESTDEITGWFSTAQIGRTEFVGQLVRGGWQLRLARPGSYFTCFLTMSEVSGVELSGALQCSISGRATTEDAANANSATLPARVKLS
;
A
#
# COMPACT_ATOMS: atom_id res chain seq x y z
N MET A 1 52.02 19.33 -73.13
CA MET A 1 51.53 18.51 -72.01
C MET A 1 50.48 19.32 -71.26
N GLN A 2 49.21 18.90 -71.36
CA GLN A 2 48.03 19.66 -70.89
C GLN A 2 47.84 19.50 -69.38
N MET A 3 47.66 20.59 -68.65
CA MET A 3 47.24 20.59 -67.24
C MET A 3 45.76 20.99 -67.12
N LYS A 4 44.97 20.09 -66.53
CA LYS A 4 43.51 20.11 -66.42
C LYS A 4 43.06 20.49 -64.99
N TYR A 5 42.19 21.49 -64.94
CA TYR A 5 41.11 21.86 -64.00
C TYR A 5 41.32 21.95 -62.47
N PRO A 6 40.78 23.01 -61.82
CA PRO A 6 40.62 23.09 -60.37
C PRO A 6 39.32 22.44 -59.90
N ARG A 7 39.39 21.67 -58.80
CA ARG A 7 38.26 21.04 -58.11
C ARG A 7 37.55 22.07 -57.21
N TRP A 8 36.29 22.34 -57.53
CA TRP A 8 35.34 23.05 -56.66
C TRP A 8 34.87 22.11 -55.56
N ILE A 9 35.01 22.50 -54.29
CA ILE A 9 34.45 21.79 -53.13
C ILE A 9 33.08 22.41 -52.86
N LEU A 10 32.03 21.65 -53.17
CA LEU A 10 30.64 21.97 -52.88
C LEU A 10 30.35 21.57 -51.42
N THR A 11 30.22 22.55 -50.53
CA THR A 11 29.82 22.32 -49.13
C THR A 11 28.31 22.08 -49.08
N VAL A 12 27.89 20.83 -48.90
CA VAL A 12 26.47 20.46 -48.67
C VAL A 12 26.14 20.72 -47.21
N LEU A 13 25.37 21.77 -46.95
CA LEU A 13 24.84 22.13 -45.63
C LEU A 13 23.60 21.26 -45.35
N PHE A 14 23.76 20.21 -44.53
CA PHE A 14 22.66 19.35 -44.08
C PHE A 14 21.98 20.02 -42.88
N ILE A 15 20.87 20.73 -43.13
CA ILE A 15 20.03 21.32 -42.07
C ILE A 15 19.23 20.17 -41.44
N ILE A 16 19.64 19.73 -40.26
CA ILE A 16 18.84 18.84 -39.41
C ILE A 16 17.71 19.69 -38.82
N ALA A 17 16.54 19.66 -39.46
CA ALA A 17 15.34 20.25 -38.90
C ALA A 17 14.94 19.46 -37.65
N MET A 18 15.29 19.98 -36.48
CA MET A 18 14.67 19.52 -35.22
C MET A 18 13.19 19.94 -35.27
N PRO A 19 12.23 19.02 -35.08
CA PRO A 19 10.84 19.42 -34.94
C PRO A 19 10.73 20.20 -33.64
N ALA A 20 10.50 21.50 -33.74
CA ALA A 20 10.10 22.31 -32.60
C ALA A 20 8.72 21.79 -32.17
N LEU A 21 8.66 21.14 -31.01
CA LEU A 21 7.40 20.89 -30.30
C LEU A 21 6.82 22.26 -29.93
N ALA A 22 6.01 22.83 -30.81
CA ALA A 22 5.21 23.99 -30.49
C ALA A 22 4.12 23.53 -29.51
N ILE A 23 4.32 23.80 -28.23
CA ILE A 23 3.26 23.70 -27.22
C ILE A 23 2.19 24.71 -27.63
N ASP A 24 0.96 24.25 -27.83
CA ASP A 24 -0.17 25.11 -28.17
C ASP A 24 -0.48 26.04 -26.98
N LEU A 25 -0.93 27.26 -27.26
CA LEU A 25 -1.33 28.22 -26.23
C LEU A 25 -2.48 27.66 -25.38
N ALA A 26 -3.38 26.89 -25.99
CA ALA A 26 -4.47 26.20 -25.29
C ALA A 26 -3.96 25.14 -24.30
N ASP A 27 -2.95 24.34 -24.71
CA ASP A 27 -2.33 23.35 -23.83
C ASP A 27 -1.61 24.01 -22.64
N LEU A 28 -0.99 25.16 -22.87
CA LEU A 28 -0.35 25.93 -21.80
C LEU A 28 -1.37 26.50 -20.80
N GLU A 29 -2.51 26.97 -21.28
CA GLU A 29 -3.58 27.49 -20.41
C GLU A 29 -4.20 26.38 -19.56
N ALA A 30 -4.50 25.23 -20.17
CA ALA A 30 -4.98 24.05 -19.45
C ALA A 30 -3.95 23.55 -18.41
N ALA A 31 -2.65 23.59 -18.72
CA ALA A 31 -1.59 23.23 -17.78
C ALA A 31 -1.53 24.20 -16.57
N LYS A 32 -1.73 25.50 -16.79
CA LYS A 32 -1.77 26.51 -15.72
C LYS A 32 -2.97 26.32 -14.81
N GLU A 33 -4.14 26.07 -15.39
CA GLU A 33 -5.36 25.80 -14.62
C GLU A 33 -5.17 24.55 -13.74
N ARG A 34 -4.63 23.47 -14.31
CA ARG A 34 -4.32 22.26 -13.55
C ARG A 34 -3.32 22.50 -12.43
N ALA A 35 -2.26 23.27 -12.68
CA ALA A 35 -1.29 23.63 -11.64
C ALA A 35 -1.96 24.39 -10.48
N SER A 36 -2.84 25.34 -10.80
CA SER A 36 -3.60 26.09 -9.78
C SER A 36 -4.49 25.19 -8.92
N ILE A 37 -5.12 24.17 -9.52
CA ILE A 37 -5.93 23.19 -8.77
C ILE A 37 -5.05 22.38 -7.83
N ILE A 38 -3.92 21.86 -8.31
CA ILE A 38 -2.97 21.10 -7.50
C ILE A 38 -2.48 21.91 -6.30
N ASP A 39 -2.09 23.17 -6.54
CA ASP A 39 -1.61 24.05 -5.47
C ASP A 39 -2.71 24.35 -4.45
N ARG A 40 -3.95 24.55 -4.89
CA ARG A 40 -5.08 24.77 -3.98
C ARG A 40 -5.40 23.54 -3.14
N VAL A 41 -5.38 22.35 -3.73
CA VAL A 41 -5.58 21.09 -2.99
C VAL A 41 -4.46 20.91 -1.96
N ARG A 42 -3.20 21.17 -2.35
CA ARG A 42 -2.06 21.08 -1.42
C ARG A 42 -2.21 22.03 -0.24
N GLU A 43 -2.60 23.28 -0.48
CA GLU A 43 -2.85 24.27 0.56
C GLU A 43 -3.93 23.78 1.55
N LEU A 44 -5.05 23.26 1.03
CA LEU A 44 -6.14 22.79 1.87
C LEU A 44 -5.83 21.49 2.64
N LEU A 45 -5.00 20.61 2.08
CA LEU A 45 -4.51 19.43 2.80
C LEU A 45 -3.50 19.79 3.90
N ALA A 46 -2.90 20.98 3.84
CA ALA A 46 -2.03 21.53 4.87
C ALA A 46 -2.77 22.48 5.84
N ASP A 47 -4.09 22.61 5.73
CA ASP A 47 -4.90 23.47 6.60
C ASP A 47 -4.80 23.03 8.07
N ASP A 48 -4.82 23.98 9.00
CA ASP A 48 -4.74 23.71 10.44
C ASP A 48 -5.93 22.86 10.94
N SER A 49 -7.09 22.96 10.28
CA SER A 49 -8.32 22.26 10.66
C SER A 49 -8.30 20.78 10.21
N PRO A 50 -8.34 19.83 11.17
CA PRO A 50 -8.48 18.40 10.87
C PRO A 50 -9.66 18.06 9.98
N SER A 51 -10.78 18.77 10.17
CA SER A 51 -12.00 18.54 9.41
C SER A 51 -11.89 19.00 7.95
N VAL A 52 -11.16 20.10 7.70
CA VAL A 52 -10.92 20.59 6.33
C VAL A 52 -10.02 19.60 5.59
N ARG A 53 -8.91 19.18 6.20
CA ARG A 53 -8.00 18.19 5.59
C ARG A 53 -8.71 16.90 5.22
N LEU A 54 -9.51 16.35 6.14
CA LEU A 54 -10.27 15.13 5.90
C LEU A 54 -11.30 15.29 4.79
N ALA A 55 -12.08 16.38 4.80
CA ALA A 55 -13.08 16.63 3.76
C ALA A 55 -12.45 16.77 2.37
N VAL A 56 -11.31 17.47 2.27
CA VAL A 56 -10.58 17.63 1.01
C VAL A 56 -9.97 16.31 0.55
N PHE A 57 -9.39 15.54 1.46
CA PHE A 57 -8.91 14.20 1.15
C PHE A 57 -10.04 13.33 0.58
N GLU A 58 -11.18 13.25 1.23
CA GLU A 58 -12.33 12.46 0.78
C GLU A 58 -12.85 12.93 -0.59
N GLU A 59 -12.88 14.24 -0.84
CA GLU A 59 -13.32 14.78 -2.13
C GLU A 59 -12.33 14.45 -3.25
N VAL A 60 -11.02 14.57 -3.00
CA VAL A 60 -9.99 14.19 -3.97
C VAL A 60 -10.05 12.70 -4.31
N MET A 61 -10.36 11.84 -3.32
CA MET A 61 -10.46 10.39 -3.52
C MET A 61 -11.67 9.97 -4.39
N LYS A 62 -12.71 10.81 -4.48
CA LYS A 62 -13.83 10.57 -5.40
C LYS A 62 -13.50 10.92 -6.86
N GLY A 63 -12.47 11.74 -7.07
CA GLY A 63 -12.04 12.16 -8.41
C GLY A 63 -11.13 11.13 -9.10
N ASP A 64 -10.93 11.31 -10.40
CA ASP A 64 -10.13 10.43 -11.23
C ASP A 64 -8.72 10.96 -11.55
N ASP A 65 -8.31 12.14 -11.05
CA ASP A 65 -6.96 12.65 -11.30
C ASP A 65 -5.92 11.87 -10.48
N PRO A 66 -5.07 11.04 -11.11
CA PRO A 66 -4.12 10.18 -10.39
C PRO A 66 -3.05 11.01 -9.65
N VAL A 67 -2.73 12.21 -10.13
CA VAL A 67 -1.73 13.08 -9.50
C VAL A 67 -2.26 13.62 -8.18
N LEU A 68 -3.51 14.11 -8.19
CA LEU A 68 -4.15 14.59 -6.97
C LEU A 68 -4.35 13.45 -5.96
N ARG A 69 -4.78 12.27 -6.43
CA ARG A 69 -4.94 11.10 -5.55
C ARG A 69 -3.63 10.69 -4.89
N SER A 70 -2.56 10.57 -5.68
CA SER A 70 -1.23 10.21 -5.17
C SER A 70 -0.74 11.22 -4.13
N MET A 71 -0.84 12.52 -4.43
CA MET A 71 -0.45 13.59 -3.51
C MET A 71 -1.27 13.58 -2.22
N ALA A 72 -2.58 13.38 -2.32
CA ALA A 72 -3.47 13.37 -1.16
C ALA A 72 -3.21 12.15 -0.27
N LEU A 73 -2.97 10.97 -0.83
CA LEU A 73 -2.58 9.77 -0.10
C LEU A 73 -1.26 9.97 0.63
N GLU A 74 -0.23 10.47 -0.05
CA GLU A 74 1.07 10.75 0.57
C GLU A 74 0.94 11.76 1.72
N THR A 75 0.19 12.84 1.53
CA THR A 75 -0.02 13.85 2.56
C THR A 75 -0.77 13.27 3.76
N ALA A 76 -1.81 12.48 3.51
CA ALA A 76 -2.65 11.91 4.55
C ALA A 76 -1.95 10.83 5.38
N LEU A 77 -1.12 9.99 4.75
CA LEU A 77 -0.34 8.96 5.46
C LEU A 77 0.79 9.55 6.31
N ASN A 78 1.35 10.69 5.90
CA ASN A 78 2.38 11.40 6.65
C ASN A 78 1.83 12.40 7.69
N ALA A 79 0.51 12.55 7.80
CA ALA A 79 -0.11 13.49 8.73
C ALA A 79 -0.07 12.99 10.18
N ASP A 80 0.02 13.91 11.15
CA ASP A 80 -0.14 13.57 12.58
C ASP A 80 -1.59 13.23 12.97
N ASP A 81 -2.53 13.40 12.03
CA ASP A 81 -3.96 13.16 12.23
C ASP A 81 -4.33 11.71 11.95
N GLU A 82 -4.54 10.95 13.03
CA GLU A 82 -4.94 9.54 12.98
C GLU A 82 -6.21 9.28 12.14
N ARG A 83 -7.16 10.22 12.08
CA ARG A 83 -8.38 10.03 11.29
C ARG A 83 -8.08 10.13 9.80
N LEU A 84 -7.23 11.09 9.43
CA LEU A 84 -6.79 11.28 8.06
C LEU A 84 -5.93 10.10 7.59
N LYS A 85 -5.01 9.62 8.44
CA LYS A 85 -4.25 8.38 8.21
C LYS A 85 -5.16 7.17 8.00
N THR A 86 -6.17 7.00 8.86
CA THR A 86 -7.13 5.90 8.74
C THR A 86 -7.93 5.99 7.44
N ALA A 87 -8.33 7.19 7.02
CA ALA A 87 -8.99 7.40 5.75
C ALA A 87 -8.08 7.05 4.55
N ALA A 88 -6.80 7.41 4.61
CA ALA A 88 -5.83 7.03 3.58
C ALA A 88 -5.59 5.52 3.51
N LEU A 89 -5.43 4.86 4.66
CA LEU A 89 -5.33 3.41 4.73
C LEU A 89 -6.57 2.76 4.13
N ARG A 90 -7.78 3.23 4.46
CA ARG A 90 -9.03 2.72 3.88
C ARG A 90 -8.99 2.74 2.35
N GLN A 91 -8.48 3.81 1.74
CA GLN A 91 -8.36 3.92 0.29
C GLN A 91 -7.29 2.99 -0.29
N LEU A 92 -6.09 2.95 0.30
CA LEU A 92 -5.02 2.05 -0.13
C LEU A 92 -5.44 0.58 -0.13
N ILE A 93 -6.29 0.21 0.82
CA ILE A 93 -6.76 -1.16 0.97
C ILE A 93 -7.85 -1.48 -0.07
N ARG A 94 -8.73 -0.52 -0.37
CA ARG A 94 -9.79 -0.67 -1.38
C ARG A 94 -9.26 -0.83 -2.79
N ASP A 95 -8.17 -0.14 -3.10
CA ASP A 95 -7.56 -0.17 -4.42
C ASP A 95 -6.76 -1.48 -4.70
N ARG A 96 -6.83 -2.49 -3.80
CA ARG A 96 -6.07 -3.74 -3.90
C ARG A 96 -6.94 -4.99 -3.92
N ASP A 97 -6.72 -5.82 -4.94
CA ASP A 97 -7.34 -7.16 -5.03
C ASP A 97 -6.75 -8.13 -4.01
N ASN A 98 -5.44 -8.00 -3.76
CA ASN A 98 -4.68 -8.85 -2.86
C ASN A 98 -3.61 -8.08 -2.09
N ILE A 99 -3.30 -8.58 -0.90
CA ILE A 99 -2.31 -8.04 0.00
C ILE A 99 -1.46 -9.20 0.51
N LEU A 100 -0.17 -9.19 0.14
CA LEU A 100 0.81 -10.14 0.66
C LEU A 100 1.35 -9.63 1.99
N ILE A 101 1.09 -10.38 3.06
CA ILE A 101 1.65 -10.10 4.38
C ILE A 101 2.93 -10.91 4.54
N GLU A 102 4.05 -10.22 4.70
CA GLU A 102 5.32 -10.87 5.00
C GLU A 102 5.40 -11.15 6.51
N ILE A 103 5.39 -12.43 6.86
CA ILE A 103 5.72 -12.85 8.21
C ILE A 103 7.25 -12.95 8.31
N VAL A 104 7.83 -12.26 9.29
CA VAL A 104 9.28 -12.20 9.48
C VAL A 104 9.71 -13.36 10.36
N GLN A 105 10.72 -14.11 9.93
CA GLN A 105 11.30 -15.18 10.74
C GLN A 105 12.04 -14.58 11.95
N PRO A 106 11.72 -14.98 13.19
CA PRO A 106 12.47 -14.52 14.37
C PRO A 106 13.92 -14.99 14.34
N VAL A 107 14.82 -14.18 14.89
CA VAL A 107 16.19 -14.60 15.22
C VAL A 107 16.10 -15.50 16.46
N ASP A 108 16.65 -16.71 16.39
CA ASP A 108 16.56 -17.74 17.42
C ASP A 108 15.11 -18.08 17.83
N PRO A 109 14.29 -18.59 16.90
CA PRO A 109 12.88 -18.83 17.16
C PRO A 109 12.68 -19.91 18.22
N SER A 110 11.73 -19.67 19.14
CA SER A 110 11.20 -20.76 19.95
C SER A 110 10.57 -21.83 19.04
N GLN A 111 10.40 -23.04 19.55
CA GLN A 111 9.77 -24.11 18.80
C GLN A 111 8.36 -23.73 18.30
N ALA A 112 7.58 -23.04 19.11
CA ALA A 112 6.26 -22.52 18.74
C ALA A 112 6.34 -21.47 17.64
N GLN A 113 7.33 -20.57 17.69
CA GLN A 113 7.55 -19.59 16.63
C GLN A 113 7.96 -20.25 15.32
N ALA A 114 8.89 -21.20 15.35
CA ALA A 114 9.29 -21.96 14.16
C ALA A 114 8.09 -22.70 13.55
N TYR A 115 7.29 -23.35 14.39
CA TYR A 115 6.06 -24.04 13.98
C TYR A 115 5.07 -23.08 13.30
N LEU A 116 4.74 -21.95 13.93
CA LEU A 116 3.83 -20.96 13.35
C LEU A 116 4.40 -20.35 12.07
N TYR A 117 5.70 -20.07 12.01
CA TYR A 117 6.32 -19.48 10.82
C TYR A 117 6.13 -20.39 9.60
N THR A 118 6.31 -21.70 9.74
CA THR A 118 6.05 -22.64 8.64
C THR A 118 4.60 -22.63 8.16
N THR A 119 3.66 -22.35 9.07
CA THR A 119 2.22 -22.30 8.78
C THR A 119 1.83 -20.99 8.09
N TRP A 120 2.44 -19.86 8.48
CA TRP A 120 1.97 -18.52 8.13
C TRP A 120 2.89 -17.74 7.17
N ARG A 121 4.08 -18.23 6.81
CA ARG A 121 5.08 -17.51 5.98
C ARG A 121 4.61 -16.94 4.63
N GLU A 122 3.50 -17.45 4.08
CA GLU A 122 2.93 -17.05 2.79
C GLU A 122 1.49 -16.55 2.98
N LEU A 123 1.28 -15.65 3.96
CA LEU A 123 -0.04 -15.11 4.26
C LEU A 123 -0.48 -14.13 3.17
N ILE A 124 -1.52 -14.50 2.43
CA ILE A 124 -2.14 -13.66 1.42
C ILE A 124 -3.57 -13.34 1.87
N ILE A 125 -3.93 -12.07 1.82
CA ILE A 125 -5.29 -11.55 2.01
C ILE A 125 -5.84 -11.16 0.65
N PHE A 126 -7.11 -11.48 0.38
CA PHE A 126 -7.78 -11.18 -0.89
C PHE A 126 -9.29 -10.99 -0.71
N ASP A 127 -9.91 -10.38 -1.71
CA ASP A 127 -11.34 -10.01 -1.70
C ASP A 127 -11.73 -9.21 -0.44
N LEU A 128 -10.86 -8.29 -0.03
CA LEU A 128 -11.04 -7.49 1.18
C LEU A 128 -12.17 -6.47 0.97
N ARG A 129 -13.07 -6.39 1.95
CA ARG A 129 -14.19 -5.44 2.00
C ARG A 129 -14.18 -4.67 3.31
N ILE A 130 -14.52 -3.39 3.24
CA ILE A 130 -14.59 -2.50 4.40
C ILE A 130 -15.99 -1.90 4.46
N ASP A 131 -16.68 -2.14 5.57
CA ASP A 131 -17.92 -1.42 5.90
C ASP A 131 -17.56 -0.01 6.37
N GLU A 132 -17.98 1.02 5.63
CA GLU A 132 -17.65 2.42 5.92
C GLU A 132 -18.31 2.95 7.20
N SER A 133 -19.39 2.31 7.65
CA SER A 133 -20.14 2.76 8.82
C SER A 133 -19.58 2.19 10.13
N THR A 134 -19.00 0.99 10.07
CA THR A 134 -18.51 0.26 11.24
C THR A 134 -16.98 0.10 11.26
N ASP A 135 -16.31 0.41 10.16
CA ASP A 135 -14.90 0.13 9.91
C ASP A 135 -14.56 -1.37 10.02
N GLU A 136 -15.56 -2.25 9.92
CA GLU A 136 -15.36 -3.69 9.88
C GLU A 136 -14.68 -4.10 8.56
N ILE A 137 -13.63 -4.90 8.68
CA ILE A 137 -12.90 -5.48 7.56
C ILE A 137 -13.29 -6.95 7.46
N THR A 138 -13.74 -7.37 6.29
CA THR A 138 -13.99 -8.78 5.98
C THR A 138 -13.23 -9.18 4.72
N GLY A 139 -13.03 -10.46 4.54
CA GLY A 139 -12.37 -10.97 3.34
C GLY A 139 -11.92 -12.40 3.53
N TRP A 140 -10.95 -12.78 2.71
CA TRP A 140 -10.40 -14.12 2.71
C TRP A 140 -8.90 -14.09 2.87
N PHE A 141 -8.36 -15.12 3.51
CA PHE A 141 -6.93 -15.33 3.58
C PHE A 141 -6.55 -16.75 3.19
N SER A 142 -5.30 -16.93 2.81
CA SER A 142 -4.68 -18.25 2.62
C SER A 142 -3.23 -18.20 3.10
N THR A 143 -2.69 -19.37 3.43
CA THR A 143 -1.28 -19.57 3.71
C THR A 143 -0.77 -20.81 3.00
N ALA A 144 0.53 -21.12 3.13
CA ALA A 144 1.12 -22.34 2.61
C ALA A 144 0.44 -23.64 3.12
N GLN A 145 -0.17 -23.59 4.31
CA GLN A 145 -0.78 -24.76 4.98
C GLN A 145 -2.30 -24.63 5.15
N ILE A 146 -2.84 -23.42 5.03
CA ILE A 146 -4.25 -23.10 5.25
C ILE A 146 -4.84 -22.64 3.92
N GLY A 147 -5.77 -23.43 3.38
CA GLY A 147 -6.55 -23.02 2.21
C GLY A 147 -7.41 -21.78 2.50
N ARG A 148 -8.06 -21.28 1.44
CA ARG A 148 -8.94 -20.10 1.49
C ARG A 148 -9.93 -20.16 2.67
N THR A 149 -9.80 -19.22 3.60
CA THR A 149 -10.59 -19.13 4.84
C THR A 149 -11.02 -17.68 5.06
N GLU A 150 -12.22 -17.47 5.58
CA GLU A 150 -12.71 -16.12 5.90
C GLU A 150 -12.00 -15.53 7.12
N PHE A 151 -11.85 -14.21 7.12
CA PHE A 151 -11.47 -13.46 8.31
C PHE A 151 -12.45 -12.31 8.57
N VAL A 152 -12.43 -11.83 9.81
CA VAL A 152 -13.12 -10.61 10.23
C VAL A 152 -12.13 -9.78 11.03
N GLY A 153 -12.20 -8.47 10.89
CA GLY A 153 -11.31 -7.52 11.54
C GLY A 153 -11.92 -6.13 11.58
N GLN A 154 -11.12 -5.15 11.98
CA GLN A 154 -11.51 -3.75 12.01
C GLN A 154 -10.34 -2.87 11.59
N LEU A 155 -10.64 -1.76 10.91
CA LEU A 155 -9.71 -0.64 10.85
C LEU A 155 -9.62 -0.02 12.25
N VAL A 156 -8.40 0.26 12.67
CA VAL A 156 -8.11 0.97 13.90
C VAL A 156 -7.32 2.22 13.56
N ARG A 157 -7.13 3.12 14.53
CA ARG A 157 -6.37 4.36 14.32
C ARG A 157 -4.97 4.03 13.82
N GLY A 158 -4.69 4.45 12.58
CA GLY A 158 -3.40 4.24 11.93
C GLY A 158 -3.10 2.78 11.58
N GLY A 159 -4.10 1.90 11.48
CA GLY A 159 -3.82 0.48 11.21
C GLY A 159 -5.05 -0.41 11.04
N TRP A 160 -4.85 -1.71 11.23
CA TRP A 160 -5.93 -2.70 11.28
C TRP A 160 -5.66 -3.79 12.31
N GLN A 161 -6.72 -4.51 12.65
CA GLN A 161 -6.64 -5.74 13.42
C GLN A 161 -7.53 -6.79 12.77
N LEU A 162 -6.95 -7.92 12.38
CA LEU A 162 -7.66 -9.02 11.71
C LEU A 162 -7.61 -10.29 12.57
N ARG A 163 -8.76 -10.96 12.72
CA ARG A 163 -8.84 -12.28 13.34
C ARG A 163 -8.80 -13.36 12.26
N LEU A 164 -7.70 -14.10 12.22
CA LEU A 164 -7.44 -15.19 11.28
C LEU A 164 -7.68 -16.52 12.00
N ALA A 165 -8.79 -17.17 11.72
CA ALA A 165 -9.15 -18.44 12.34
C ALA A 165 -9.86 -19.35 11.34
N ARG A 166 -9.45 -20.62 11.27
CA ARG A 166 -10.16 -21.63 10.49
C ARG A 166 -11.05 -22.49 11.40
N PRO A 167 -12.34 -22.69 11.09
CA PRO A 167 -13.19 -23.60 11.83
C PRO A 167 -12.56 -24.99 11.95
N GLY A 168 -12.50 -25.52 13.17
CA GLY A 168 -11.89 -26.83 13.46
C GLY A 168 -10.37 -26.87 13.42
N SER A 169 -9.69 -25.73 13.22
CA SER A 169 -8.23 -25.66 13.35
C SER A 169 -7.80 -25.50 14.80
N TYR A 170 -6.53 -25.81 15.05
CA TYR A 170 -5.90 -25.70 16.36
C TYR A 170 -5.37 -24.30 16.68
N PHE A 171 -5.58 -23.33 15.78
CA PHE A 171 -5.00 -21.99 15.88
C PHE A 171 -6.06 -20.92 15.76
N THR A 172 -5.96 -19.90 16.60
CA THR A 172 -6.66 -18.63 16.40
C THR A 172 -5.62 -17.53 16.46
N CYS A 173 -5.49 -16.76 15.39
CA CYS A 173 -4.47 -15.73 15.28
C CYS A 173 -5.10 -14.35 15.12
N PHE A 174 -4.41 -13.35 15.65
CA PHE A 174 -4.74 -11.93 15.49
C PHE A 174 -3.56 -11.25 14.81
N LEU A 175 -3.79 -10.75 13.60
CA LEU A 175 -2.84 -9.92 12.87
C LEU A 175 -3.14 -8.46 13.21
N THR A 176 -2.25 -7.81 13.95
CA THR A 176 -2.33 -6.38 14.23
C THR A 176 -1.25 -5.67 13.45
N MET A 177 -1.61 -4.65 12.68
CA MET A 177 -0.68 -3.86 11.88
C MET A 177 -0.94 -2.38 12.10
N SER A 178 0.12 -1.60 12.14
CA SER A 178 0.08 -0.14 12.23
C SER A 178 1.01 0.46 11.17
N GLU A 179 0.63 1.61 10.65
CA GLU A 179 1.46 2.43 9.77
C GLU A 179 2.75 2.82 10.48
N VAL A 180 3.88 2.66 9.79
CA VAL A 180 5.21 3.01 10.28
C VAL A 180 5.80 4.13 9.46
N SER A 181 5.67 4.06 8.14
CA SER A 181 6.14 5.08 7.22
C SER A 181 5.37 5.03 5.90
N GLY A 182 4.43 5.95 5.73
CA GLY A 182 3.66 6.13 4.51
C GLY A 182 2.82 4.89 4.19
N VAL A 183 3.30 4.08 3.26
CA VAL A 183 2.62 2.87 2.76
C VAL A 183 3.10 1.58 3.42
N GLU A 184 4.06 1.65 4.33
CA GLU A 184 4.57 0.51 5.08
C GLU A 184 3.82 0.36 6.40
N LEU A 185 3.26 -0.83 6.63
CA LEU A 185 2.70 -1.21 7.92
C LEU A 185 3.54 -2.32 8.53
N SER A 186 3.71 -2.27 9.84
CA SER A 186 4.37 -3.29 10.63
C SER A 186 3.53 -3.66 11.84
N GLY A 187 3.75 -4.84 12.37
CA GLY A 187 3.10 -5.31 13.56
C GLY A 187 3.40 -6.76 13.83
N ALA A 188 2.38 -7.51 14.25
CA ALA A 188 2.57 -8.88 14.69
C ALA A 188 1.35 -9.76 14.44
N LEU A 189 1.65 -11.02 14.15
CA LEU A 189 0.71 -12.13 14.15
C LEU A 189 0.83 -12.86 15.50
N GLN A 190 -0.17 -12.69 16.36
CA GLN A 190 -0.26 -13.35 17.65
C GLN A 190 -1.20 -14.55 17.55
N CYS A 191 -0.71 -15.76 17.80
CA CYS A 191 -1.52 -16.97 17.69
C CYS A 191 -1.65 -17.67 19.05
N SER A 192 -2.87 -18.07 19.37
CA SER A 192 -3.17 -19.10 20.36
C SER A 192 -3.17 -20.46 19.68
N ILE A 193 -2.51 -21.44 20.30
CA ILE A 193 -2.30 -22.82 19.82
C ILE A 193 -2.99 -23.76 20.81
N SER A 194 -3.70 -24.76 20.30
CA SER A 194 -4.50 -25.67 21.14
C SER A 194 -4.45 -27.12 20.64
N GLY A 195 -4.99 -28.04 21.45
CA GLY A 195 -5.15 -29.44 21.06
C GLY A 195 -3.82 -30.15 20.78
N ARG A 196 -3.77 -30.92 19.70
CA ARG A 196 -2.58 -31.73 19.37
C ARG A 196 -1.38 -30.90 18.92
N ALA A 197 -1.57 -29.63 18.59
CA ALA A 197 -0.48 -28.77 18.16
C ALA A 197 0.38 -28.27 19.32
N THR A 198 -0.06 -28.40 20.59
CA THR A 198 0.69 -27.93 21.77
C THR A 198 1.69 -28.95 22.31
N THR A 199 1.75 -30.16 21.73
CA THR A 199 2.64 -31.23 22.19
C THR A 199 4.11 -30.89 21.99
N GLU A 200 4.98 -31.57 22.72
CA GLU A 200 6.44 -31.43 22.62
C GLU A 200 6.98 -31.73 21.21
N ASP A 201 6.35 -32.64 20.47
CA ASP A 201 6.74 -32.93 19.07
C ASP A 201 6.23 -31.88 18.05
N ALA A 202 5.48 -30.86 18.51
CA ALA A 202 4.82 -29.87 17.66
C ALA A 202 5.25 -28.44 18.04
N ALA A 203 4.34 -27.60 18.56
CA ALA A 203 4.68 -26.24 18.96
C ALA A 203 5.33 -26.17 20.35
N ASN A 204 5.08 -27.15 21.22
CA ASN A 204 5.54 -27.14 22.61
C ASN A 204 5.19 -25.85 23.40
N ALA A 205 4.09 -25.20 23.02
CA ALA A 205 3.54 -24.03 23.70
C ALA A 205 2.08 -23.81 23.30
N ASN A 206 1.37 -23.00 24.09
CA ASN A 206 -0.03 -22.63 23.83
C ASN A 206 -0.16 -21.30 23.07
N SER A 207 0.94 -20.60 22.80
CA SER A 207 0.92 -19.37 22.02
C SER A 207 2.32 -19.03 21.49
N ALA A 208 2.35 -18.23 20.43
CA ALA A 208 3.55 -17.56 19.96
C ALA A 208 3.18 -16.32 19.15
N THR A 209 4.16 -15.43 19.01
CA THR A 209 4.04 -14.18 18.25
C THR A 209 5.11 -14.14 17.17
N LEU A 210 4.71 -13.76 15.96
CA LEU A 210 5.61 -13.54 14.82
C LEU A 210 5.51 -12.08 14.37
N PRO A 211 6.64 -11.39 14.13
CA PRO A 211 6.58 -10.07 13.51
C PRO A 211 6.03 -10.17 12.09
N ALA A 212 5.30 -9.16 11.66
CA ALA A 212 4.72 -9.07 10.34
C ALA A 212 4.95 -7.68 9.74
N ARG A 213 5.07 -7.62 8.41
CA ARG A 213 5.16 -6.37 7.65
C ARG A 213 4.40 -6.48 6.34
N VAL A 214 3.93 -5.36 5.85
CA VAL A 214 3.30 -5.24 4.53
C VAL A 214 3.64 -3.90 3.93
N LYS A 215 3.86 -3.91 2.61
CA LYS A 215 4.02 -2.71 1.82
C LYS A 215 2.81 -2.56 0.90
N LEU A 216 2.07 -1.47 1.07
CA LEU A 216 0.90 -1.13 0.24
C LEU A 216 1.30 -0.27 -0.97
N SER A 217 2.48 -0.50 -1.57
CA SER A 217 2.90 0.08 -2.87
C SER A 217 2.92 -0.98 -3.95
#